data_AF-A0A380KZ11-F1
#
_entry.id   AF-A0A380KZ11-F1
#
_cell.length_a   1.000
_cell.length_b   1.000
_cell.length_c   1.000
_cell.angle_alpha   90.00
_cell.angle_beta   90.00
_cell.angle_gamma   90.00
#
_symmetry.space_group_name_H-M   'P 1'
#
loop_
_entity.id
_entity.type
_entity.pdbx_description
1 polymer ?
#
loop_
_entity_poly.entity_id
_entity_poly.type
_entity_poly.pdbx_seq_one_letter_code
_entity_poly.pdbx_strand_id
1 'polypeptide(L)'
;MSYSSPDCAEVYCMGVKQAYHGRGIGRELLSALETEAIKKVDYLQVKTIAPSYYAAYDQTNRFYQAMGFKQLEIFPQLWEEHIPCLILIKSIKN
;
A
#
# COMPACT_ATOMS: atom_id res chain seq x y z
N MET A 1 11.15 0.04 3.23
CA MET A 1 10.12 -0.50 4.13
C MET A 1 10.43 -0.03 5.54
N SER A 2 9.43 0.45 6.26
CA SER A 2 9.48 0.80 7.69
C SER A 2 8.66 -0.22 8.49
N TYR A 3 8.77 -0.20 9.83
CA TYR A 3 7.96 -1.03 10.72
C TYR A 3 7.08 -0.12 11.55
N SER A 4 5.77 -0.32 11.48
CA SER A 4 4.78 0.45 12.24
C SER A 4 4.47 -0.17 13.60
N SER A 5 4.69 -1.48 13.74
CA SER A 5 4.53 -2.23 14.97
C SER A 5 5.40 -3.51 14.89
N PRO A 6 5.53 -4.28 15.98
CA PRO A 6 6.19 -5.59 15.95
C PRO A 6 5.59 -6.56 14.92
N ASP A 7 4.29 -6.42 14.61
CA ASP A 7 3.56 -7.36 13.75
C ASP A 7 3.30 -6.83 12.34
N CYS A 8 3.62 -5.56 12.05
CA CYS A 8 3.25 -4.90 10.79
C CYS A 8 4.36 -4.02 10.24
N ALA A 9 4.72 -4.27 8.98
CA ALA A 9 5.60 -3.40 8.21
C ALA A 9 4.82 -2.54 7.21
N GLU A 10 5.40 -1.42 6.79
CA GLU A 10 4.78 -0.45 5.90
C GLU A 10 5.54 -0.33 4.58
N VAL A 11 4.79 -0.39 3.48
CA VAL A 11 5.26 0.04 2.15
C VAL A 11 5.34 1.57 2.17
N TYR A 12 6.42 2.09 2.76
CA TYR A 12 6.61 3.52 3.01
C TYR A 12 6.57 4.38 1.74
N CYS A 13 7.26 3.93 0.69
CA CYS A 13 7.21 4.55 -0.62
C CYS A 13 7.52 3.52 -1.69
N MET A 14 6.66 3.45 -2.71
CA MET A 14 6.86 2.63 -3.89
C MET A 14 6.19 3.32 -5.07
N GLY A 15 6.94 3.52 -6.15
CA GLY A 15 6.44 4.18 -7.35
C GLY A 15 7.11 3.62 -8.59
N VAL A 16 6.31 3.47 -9.65
CA VAL A 16 6.79 3.16 -11.00
C VAL A 16 6.48 4.39 -11.85
N LYS A 17 7.42 4.83 -12.70
CA LYS A 17 7.15 5.93 -13.64
C LYS A 17 6.00 5.54 -14.56
N GLN A 18 5.10 6.49 -14.85
CA GLN A 18 3.87 6.25 -15.63
C GLN A 18 4.11 5.55 -16.98
N ALA A 19 5.20 5.89 -17.67
CA ALA A 19 5.57 5.26 -18.95
C ALA A 19 5.82 3.73 -18.88
N TYR A 20 6.02 3.19 -17.67
CA TYR A 20 6.27 1.77 -17.42
C TYR A 20 5.14 1.07 -16.65
N HIS A 21 3.99 1.74 -16.46
CA HIS A 21 2.81 1.11 -15.86
C HIS A 21 2.27 -0.03 -16.74
N GLY A 22 1.55 -0.97 -16.13
CA GLY A 22 0.95 -2.11 -16.83
C GLY A 22 1.93 -3.21 -17.27
N ARG A 23 3.22 -3.11 -16.90
CA ARG A 23 4.28 -4.06 -17.30
C ARG A 23 4.70 -5.04 -16.21
N GLY A 24 3.93 -5.17 -15.12
CA GLY A 24 4.25 -6.08 -14.01
C GLY A 24 5.29 -5.58 -13.00
N ILE A 25 6.04 -4.51 -13.29
CA ILE A 25 7.11 -3.97 -12.42
C ILE A 25 6.63 -3.71 -10.99
N GLY A 26 5.45 -3.11 -10.80
CA GLY A 26 4.92 -2.85 -9.46
C GLY A 26 4.67 -4.13 -8.65
N ARG A 27 4.24 -5.22 -9.33
CA ARG A 27 4.06 -6.54 -8.71
C ARG A 27 5.40 -7.14 -8.30
N GLU A 28 6.42 -7.03 -9.15
CA GLU A 28 7.77 -7.52 -8.85
C GLU A 28 8.37 -6.79 -7.65
N LEU A 29 8.26 -5.45 -7.61
CA LEU A 29 8.71 -4.64 -6.47
C LEU A 29 8.01 -5.06 -5.17
N LEU A 30 6.68 -5.22 -5.20
CA LEU A 30 5.92 -5.64 -4.03
C LEU A 30 6.28 -7.07 -3.60
N SER A 31 6.45 -8.00 -4.54
CA SER A 31 6.82 -9.39 -4.24
C SER A 31 8.19 -9.49 -3.58
N ALA A 32 9.16 -8.70 -4.04
CA ALA A 32 10.48 -8.61 -3.40
C ALA A 32 10.37 -8.09 -1.96
N LEU A 33 9.52 -7.07 -1.74
CA LEU A 33 9.26 -6.55 -0.40
C LEU A 33 8.57 -7.57 0.51
N GLU A 34 7.53 -8.26 0.01
CA GLU A 34 6.81 -9.31 0.74
C GLU A 34 7.72 -10.46 1.18
N THR A 35 8.63 -10.87 0.30
CA THR A 35 9.63 -11.93 0.57
C THR A 35 10.53 -11.59 1.76
N GLU A 36 10.88 -10.30 1.93
CA GLU A 36 11.68 -9.87 3.07
C GLU A 36 10.85 -9.61 4.33
N ALA A 37 9.63 -9.09 4.17
CA ALA A 37 8.75 -8.74 5.28
C ALA A 37 8.24 -9.97 6.06
N ILE A 38 7.87 -11.04 5.35
CA ILE A 38 7.29 -12.26 5.94
C ILE A 38 8.21 -12.93 6.96
N LYS A 39 9.52 -12.65 6.90
CA LYS A 39 10.52 -13.15 7.85
C LYS A 39 10.39 -12.53 9.25
N LYS A 40 9.66 -11.42 9.39
CA LYS A 40 9.63 -10.58 10.61
C LYS A 40 8.24 -10.19 11.06
N VAL A 41 7.30 -10.00 10.14
CA VAL A 41 5.97 -9.46 10.43
C VAL A 41 4.88 -10.31 9.76
N ASP A 42 3.67 -10.20 10.29
CA ASP A 42 2.51 -10.96 9.81
C ASP A 42 1.68 -10.13 8.82
N TYR A 43 1.81 -8.80 8.87
CA TYR A 43 1.04 -7.87 8.07
C TYR A 43 1.92 -6.88 7.31
N LEU A 44 1.41 -6.47 6.14
CA LEU A 44 1.85 -5.26 5.45
C LEU A 44 0.73 -4.23 5.42
N GLN A 45 1.10 -2.97 5.58
CA GLN A 45 0.21 -1.84 5.31
C GLN A 45 0.80 -0.89 4.26
N VAL A 46 -0.09 -0.10 3.66
CA VAL A 46 0.25 1.08 2.85
C VAL A 46 -0.75 2.19 3.11
N LYS A 47 -0.25 3.42 3.12
CA LYS A 47 -1.07 4.64 3.19
C LYS A 47 -1.18 5.28 1.82
N THR A 48 -2.37 5.74 1.47
CA THR A 48 -2.65 6.39 0.18
C THR A 48 -3.84 7.34 0.30
N ILE A 49 -4.11 8.15 -0.72
CA ILE A 49 -5.28 9.05 -0.69
C ILE A 49 -6.56 8.24 -0.89
N ALA A 50 -7.61 8.55 -0.13
CA ALA A 50 -8.89 7.87 -0.25
C ALA A 50 -9.48 7.97 -1.68
N PRO A 51 -10.35 7.02 -2.08
CA PRO A 51 -10.91 6.99 -3.43
C PRO A 51 -11.72 8.23 -3.79
N SER A 52 -11.77 8.56 -5.08
CA SER A 52 -12.57 9.66 -5.67
C SER A 52 -12.04 11.07 -5.43
N TYR A 53 -10.86 11.23 -4.82
CA TYR A 53 -10.18 12.53 -4.68
C TYR A 53 -9.26 12.84 -5.88
N TYR A 54 -8.55 11.82 -6.38
CA TYR A 54 -7.63 11.97 -7.50
C TYR A 54 -7.58 10.68 -8.35
N ALA A 55 -7.79 10.80 -9.66
CA ALA A 55 -7.80 9.65 -10.58
C ALA A 55 -6.47 8.85 -10.59
N ALA A 56 -5.35 9.50 -10.29
CA ALA A 56 -4.05 8.84 -10.15
C ALA A 56 -4.00 7.94 -8.90
N TYR A 57 -4.59 8.38 -7.78
CA TYR A 57 -4.63 7.61 -6.55
C TYR A 57 -5.70 6.52 -6.57
N ASP A 58 -6.77 6.70 -7.34
CA ASP A 58 -7.72 5.62 -7.64
C ASP A 58 -7.03 4.43 -8.36
N GLN A 59 -6.05 4.73 -9.23
CA GLN A 59 -5.24 3.68 -9.85
C GLN A 59 -4.34 2.98 -8.83
N THR A 60 -3.72 3.74 -7.91
CA THR A 60 -2.95 3.18 -6.79
C THR A 60 -3.81 2.28 -5.89
N ASN A 61 -5.03 2.73 -5.55
CA ASN A 61 -6.00 1.96 -4.76
C ASN A 61 -6.32 0.62 -5.43
N ARG A 62 -6.67 0.65 -6.72
CA ARG A 62 -6.94 -0.56 -7.51
C ARG A 62 -5.73 -1.49 -7.60
N PHE A 63 -4.53 -0.94 -7.74
CA PHE A 63 -3.30 -1.73 -7.77
C PHE A 63 -3.14 -2.55 -6.48
N TYR A 64 -3.18 -1.90 -5.31
CA TYR A 64 -2.99 -2.61 -4.04
C TYR A 64 -4.14 -3.59 -3.75
N GLN A 65 -5.38 -3.24 -4.08
CA GLN A 65 -6.52 -4.16 -3.99
C GLN A 65 -6.31 -5.42 -4.84
N ALA A 66 -5.81 -5.27 -6.07
CA ALA A 66 -5.48 -6.39 -6.95
C ALA A 66 -4.29 -7.24 -6.43
N MET A 67 -3.43 -6.69 -5.56
CA MET A 67 -2.35 -7.41 -4.88
C MET A 67 -2.81 -8.11 -3.59
N GLY A 68 -4.11 -8.01 -3.25
CA GLY A 68 -4.71 -8.67 -2.09
C GLY A 68 -4.83 -7.79 -0.85
N PHE A 69 -4.45 -6.52 -0.92
CA PHE A 69 -4.71 -5.58 0.18
C PHE A 69 -6.21 -5.30 0.32
N LYS A 70 -6.64 -5.07 1.55
CA LYS A 70 -8.01 -4.70 1.93
C LYS A 70 -8.00 -3.34 2.61
N GLN A 71 -9.08 -2.59 2.48
CA GLN A 71 -9.28 -1.37 3.25
C GLN A 71 -9.33 -1.72 4.73
N LEU A 72 -8.46 -1.06 5.50
CA LEU A 72 -8.49 -1.11 6.96
C LEU A 72 -9.36 0.02 7.50
N GLU A 73 -8.98 1.26 7.20
CA GLU A 73 -9.62 2.46 7.74
C GLU A 73 -9.29 3.69 6.87
N ILE A 74 -10.17 4.69 6.89
CA ILE A 74 -9.89 6.02 6.33
C ILE A 74 -9.82 7.01 7.48
N PHE A 75 -8.69 7.69 7.62
CA PHE A 75 -8.48 8.74 8.60
C PHE A 75 -8.60 10.11 7.92
N PRO A 76 -9.68 10.88 8.19
CA PRO A 76 -9.90 12.17 7.52
C PRO A 76 -8.86 13.23 7.86
N GLN A 77 -8.18 13.10 9.01
CA GLN A 77 -7.32 14.16 9.57
C GLN A 77 -5.88 13.70 9.84
N LEU A 78 -5.47 12.50 9.37
CA LEU A 78 -4.13 11.99 9.64
C LEU A 78 -3.03 12.73 8.85
N TRP A 79 -3.34 13.20 7.65
CA TRP A 79 -2.44 14.00 6.82
C TRP A 79 -2.84 15.48 6.84
N GLU A 80 -3.91 15.82 6.12
CA GLU A 80 -4.50 17.16 6.04
C GLU A 80 -6.03 16.99 5.90
N GLU A 81 -6.82 17.96 6.35
CA GLU A 81 -8.30 17.85 6.40
C GLU A 81 -8.96 17.52 5.04
N HIS A 82 -8.33 17.93 3.94
CA HIS A 82 -8.86 17.73 2.58
C HIS A 82 -8.24 16.53 1.85
N ILE A 83 -7.30 15.82 2.49
CA ILE A 83 -6.59 14.68 1.91
C ILE A 83 -6.74 13.49 2.87
N PRO A 84 -7.93 12.86 2.90
CA PRO A 84 -8.17 11.72 3.79
C PRO A 84 -7.21 10.58 3.47
N CYS A 85 -6.52 10.10 4.51
CA CYS A 85 -5.56 9.02 4.41
C CYS A 85 -6.30 7.68 4.50
N LEU A 86 -6.30 6.92 3.41
CA LEU A 86 -6.71 5.53 3.40
C LEU A 86 -5.53 4.65 3.83
N ILE A 87 -5.76 3.78 4.81
CA ILE A 87 -4.86 2.66 5.13
C ILE A 87 -5.41 1.39 4.49
N LEU A 88 -4.56 0.72 3.73
CA LEU A 88 -4.79 -0.61 3.19
C LEU A 88 -3.87 -1.60 3.92
N ILE A 89 -4.38 -2.79 4.26
CA ILE A 89 -3.66 -3.86 4.95
C ILE A 89 -3.74 -5.19 4.20
N LYS A 90 -2.69 -6.01 4.30
CA LYS A 90 -2.62 -7.37 3.76
C LYS A 90 -1.98 -8.30 4.81
N SER A 91 -2.62 -9.43 5.11
CA SER A 91 -1.92 -10.53 5.79
C SER A 91 -0.94 -11.15 4.81
N ILE A 92 0.31 -11.31 5.23
CA ILE A 92 1.38 -11.89 4.41
C ILE A 92 1.91 -13.19 4.98
N LYS A 93 1.41 -13.63 6.15
CA LYS A 93 1.74 -14.90 6.77
C LYS A 93 0.52 -15.83 6.72
N ASN A 94 0.77 -17.09 6.40
CA ASN A 94 -0.24 -18.14 6.33
C ASN A 94 -0.59 -18.67 7.72
#